data_AF-A0A3M8Q5P7-F1
#
_entry.id   AF-A0A3M8Q5P7-F1
#
_cell.length_a   1.000
_cell.length_b   1.000
_cell.length_c   1.000
_cell.angle_alpha   90.00
_cell.angle_beta   90.00
_cell.angle_gamma   90.00
#
_symmetry.space_group_name_H-M   'P 1'
#
loop_
_entity.id
_entity.type
_entity.pdbx_description
1 polymer ?
#
loop_
_entity_poly.entity_id
_entity_poly.type
_entity_poly.pdbx_seq_one_letter_code
_entity_poly.pdbx_strand_id
1 'polypeptide(L)' 'MSPRPIPPEEWECCESECSPCVWDTYREELQQWSAEQKALKEASVSSLQIKEDNEK' A
#
# COMPACT_ATOMS: atom_id res chain seq x y z
N MET A 1 -9.02 -11.06 -0.48
CA MET A 1 -7.91 -10.12 -0.71
C MET A 1 -8.50 -8.78 -1.03
N SER A 2 -8.35 -7.81 -0.14
CA SER A 2 -8.59 -6.41 -0.46
C SER A 2 -7.63 -5.99 -1.58
N PRO A 3 -8.11 -5.37 -2.67
CA PRO A 3 -7.22 -4.88 -3.72
C PRO A 3 -6.29 -3.81 -3.15
N ARG A 4 -5.06 -3.75 -3.65
CA ARG A 4 -4.13 -2.69 -3.26
C ARG A 4 -4.72 -1.35 -3.70
N PRO A 5 -4.82 -0.34 -2.82
CA PRO A 5 -5.28 0.97 -3.25
C PRO A 5 -4.33 1.52 -4.31
N ILE A 6 -4.90 2.14 -5.33
CA ILE A 6 -4.17 2.75 -6.44
C ILE A 6 -3.85 4.19 -6.02
N PRO A 7 -2.59 4.64 -6.13
CA PRO A 7 -2.25 6.03 -5.81
C PRO A 7 -3.04 6.98 -6.72
N PRO A 8 -3.59 8.07 -6.18
CA PRO A 8 -4.26 9.08 -6.99
C PRO A 8 -3.25 9.72 -7.93
N GLU A 9 -3.72 10.12 -9.10
CA GLU A 9 -2.87 10.80 -10.07
C GLU A 9 -2.63 12.26 -9.66
N GLU A 10 -1.57 12.88 -10.20
CA GLU A 10 -1.19 14.25 -9.86
C GLU A 10 -2.31 15.27 -10.17
N TRP A 11 -3.16 14.99 -11.16
CA TRP A 11 -4.31 15.82 -11.52
C TRP A 11 -5.55 15.60 -10.63
N GLU A 12 -5.60 14.49 -9.88
CA GLU A 12 -6.65 14.24 -8.87
C GLU A 12 -6.33 14.95 -7.55
N CYS A 13 -5.03 15.14 -7.28
CA CYS A 13 -4.56 16.02 -6.23
C CYS A 13 -4.61 17.46 -6.74
N CYS A 14 -5.55 18.26 -6.24
CA CYS A 14 -5.68 19.65 -6.71
C CYS A 14 -4.42 20.52 -6.48
N GLU A 15 -3.42 20.04 -5.71
CA GLU A 15 -2.18 20.73 -5.26
C GLU A 15 -2.40 22.08 -4.55
N SER A 16 -3.62 22.61 -4.61
CA SER A 16 -4.22 23.64 -3.79
C SER A 16 -5.08 23.01 -2.71
N GLU A 17 -5.49 23.86 -1.76
CA GLU A 17 -6.16 23.64 -0.47
C GLU A 17 -7.47 22.81 -0.48
N CYS A 18 -7.76 22.04 -1.53
CA CYS A 18 -8.88 21.11 -1.60
C CYS A 18 -8.85 20.16 -0.40
N SER A 19 -9.78 20.39 0.52
CA SER A 19 -10.10 19.51 1.62
C SER A 19 -11.35 18.72 1.25
N PRO A 20 -11.32 17.37 1.29
CA PRO A 20 -10.24 16.50 1.76
C PRO A 20 -9.16 16.21 0.71
N CYS A 21 -7.90 16.07 1.15
CA CYS A 21 -6.79 15.68 0.28
C CYS A 21 -6.95 14.21 -0.13
N VAL A 22 -6.91 13.92 -1.44
CA VAL A 22 -7.01 12.55 -1.98
C VAL A 22 -5.92 11.61 -1.42
N TRP A 23 -4.77 12.18 -1.04
CA TRP A 23 -3.70 11.43 -0.40
C TRP A 23 -4.02 10.99 1.03
N ASP A 24 -4.90 11.71 1.72
CA ASP A 24 -5.31 11.34 3.08
C ASP A 24 -6.09 10.03 3.04
N THR A 25 -7.16 10.01 2.23
CA THR A 25 -7.96 8.80 1.96
C THR A 25 -7.10 7.63 1.48
N TYR A 26 -6.22 7.88 0.51
CA TYR A 26 -5.31 6.85 -0.01
C TYR A 26 -4.41 6.26 1.07
N ARG A 27 -3.86 7.10 1.97
CA ARG A 27 -2.97 6.64 3.06
C ARG A 27 -3.75 5.81 4.09
N GLU A 28 -4.99 6.19 4.40
CA GLU A 28 -5.86 5.42 5.29
C GLU A 28 -6.13 4.02 4.71
N GLU A 29 -6.54 3.95 3.44
CA GLU A 29 -6.80 2.68 2.75
C GLU A 29 -5.52 1.83 2.64
N LEU A 30 -4.38 2.46 2.33
CA LEU A 30 -3.09 1.79 2.22
C LEU A 30 -2.64 1.20 3.56
N GLN A 31 -2.91 1.90 4.67
CA GLN A 31 -2.60 1.39 6.00
C GLN A 31 -3.42 0.13 6.32
N GLN A 32 -4.71 0.12 6.01
CA GLN A 32 -5.56 -1.06 6.20
C GLN A 32 -5.09 -2.22 5.33
N TRP A 33 -4.86 -1.98 4.04
CA TRP A 33 -4.33 -3.01 3.13
C TRP A 33 -2.98 -3.55 3.58
N SER A 34 -2.09 -2.68 4.07
CA SER A 34 -0.77 -3.08 4.57
C SER A 34 -0.88 -3.98 5.80
N ALA A 35 -1.79 -3.67 6.72
CA ALA A 35 -2.04 -4.51 7.90
C ALA A 35 -2.57 -5.89 7.51
N GLU A 36 -3.53 -5.96 6.58
CA GLU A 36 -4.04 -7.23 6.05
C GLU A 36 -2.95 -8.03 5.33
N GLN A 37 -2.18 -7.37 4.47
CA GLN A 37 -1.05 -7.99 3.76
C GLN A 37 0.04 -8.45 4.70
N LYS A 38 0.28 -7.73 5.80
CA LYS A 38 1.23 -8.15 6.82
C LYS A 38 0.73 -9.42 7.52
N ALA A 39 -0.54 -9.49 7.91
CA ALA A 39 -1.11 -10.70 8.49
C ALA A 39 -1.07 -11.90 7.51
N LEU A 40 -1.39 -11.65 6.23
CA LEU A 40 -1.28 -12.66 5.17
C LEU A 40 0.17 -13.05 4.89
N LYS A 41 1.10 -12.08 4.90
CA LYS A 41 2.55 -12.32 4.79
C LYS A 41 3.02 -13.10 6.00
N GLU A 42 2.70 -12.75 7.23
CA GLU A 42 3.10 -13.54 8.40
C GLU A 42 2.57 -14.99 8.31
N ALA A 43 1.36 -15.18 7.76
CA ALA A 43 0.82 -16.50 7.46
C ALA A 43 1.50 -17.22 6.27
N SER A 44 2.14 -16.50 5.33
CA SER A 44 2.71 -17.05 4.07
C SER A 44 4.25 -16.91 3.92
N VAL A 45 4.91 -16.10 4.74
CA VAL A 45 6.36 -15.83 4.83
C VAL A 45 7.09 -17.04 5.40
N SER A 46 6.36 -18.01 5.96
CA SER A 46 6.87 -19.38 6.10
C SER A 46 7.29 -20.00 4.76
N SER A 47 7.04 -19.37 3.60
CA SER A 47 7.36 -19.97 2.28
C SER A 47 8.01 -19.05 1.24
N LEU A 48 8.21 -17.75 1.46
CA LEU A 48 8.60 -16.81 0.37
C LEU A 48 9.82 -15.90 0.62
N GLN A 49 10.47 -15.91 1.79
CA GLN A 49 11.64 -15.04 2.06
C GLN A 49 12.96 -15.50 1.39
N ILE A 50 12.96 -16.61 0.66
CA ILE A 50 14.14 -17.14 -0.03
C ILE A 50 14.14 -16.65 -1.48
N LYS A 51 14.55 -15.40 -1.79
CA LYS A 51 14.94 -15.03 -3.18
C LYS A 51 15.63 -13.69 -3.44
N GLU A 52 15.78 -12.78 -2.47
CA GLU A 52 16.34 -11.44 -2.75
C GLU A 52 17.58 -11.09 -1.90
N ASP A 53 18.47 -12.07 -1.68
CA ASP A 53 19.83 -11.84 -1.14
C ASP A 53 20.88 -12.65 -1.92
N ASN A 54 20.71 -12.80 -3.23
CA ASN A 54 21.74 -13.40 -4.07
C ASN A 54 21.85 -12.69 -5.42
N GLU A 55 22.43 -11.49 -5.40
CA GLU A 55 23.31 -11.12 -6.49
C GLU A 55 24.46 -10.29 -5.89
N LYS A 56 25.61 -10.94 -5.81
CA LYS A 56 26.92 -10.41 -5.43
C LYS A 56 27.77 -10.33 -6.70
#